data_AF-A0A935Z6V9-F1
#
_entry.id   AF-A0A935Z6V9-F1
#
_cell.length_a   1.000
_cell.length_b   1.000
_cell.length_c   1.000
_cell.angle_alpha   90.00
_cell.angle_beta   90.00
_cell.angle_gamma   90.00
#
_symmetry.space_group_name_H-M   'P 1'
#
loop_
_entity.id
_entity.type
_entity.pdbx_description
1 polymer ?
#
loop_
_entity_poly.entity_id
_entity_poly.type
_entity_poly.pdbx_seq_one_letter_code
_entity_poly.pdbx_strand_id
1 'polypeptide(L)'
;MAGRYGMSFAKELIERGEYEEAIASATQEITEGAEGPEPFLDRATAHELEESYSAAALDFEEAIRRNLAQKVLDPFVLDDAYFSALVAWANHDRSEAPSLMPRYRATLPEGAHVSESREWEKRLRGELPSLLDKTRGVAG
;
A
#
# COMPACT_ATOMS: atom_id res chain seq x y z
N MET A 1 2.08 -1.78 34.80
CA MET A 1 2.78 -1.79 33.51
C MET A 1 1.73 -1.88 32.42
N ALA A 2 1.26 -0.74 31.89
CA ALA A 2 0.33 -0.71 30.77
C ALA A 2 1.13 -0.97 29.49
N GLY A 3 1.03 -2.18 28.95
CA GLY A 3 1.79 -2.57 27.76
C GLY A 3 1.40 -1.75 26.53
N ARG A 4 2.37 -1.58 25.62
CA ARG A 4 2.17 -1.20 24.21
C ARG A 4 1.34 -2.27 23.48
N TYR A 5 0.09 -2.48 23.89
CA TYR A 5 -0.72 -3.67 23.56
C TYR A 5 -1.32 -3.66 22.14
N GLY A 6 -0.63 -3.08 21.15
CA GLY A 6 -1.15 -2.96 19.78
C GLY A 6 -0.15 -2.57 18.71
N MET A 7 1.16 -2.70 18.98
CA MET A 7 2.22 -2.43 18.01
C MET A 7 3.09 -3.69 17.90
N SER A 8 3.17 -4.26 16.69
CA SER A 8 4.09 -5.36 16.39
C SER A 8 5.54 -4.85 16.50
N PHE A 9 6.50 -5.78 16.63
CA PHE A 9 7.90 -5.39 16.64
C PHE A 9 8.32 -4.79 15.30
N ALA A 10 7.83 -5.35 14.18
CA ALA A 10 8.02 -4.79 12.85
C ALA A 10 7.55 -3.34 12.74
N LYS A 11 6.38 -3.01 13.30
CA LYS A 11 5.86 -1.63 13.30
C LYS A 11 6.73 -0.67 14.11
N GLU A 12 7.29 -1.11 15.24
CA GLU A 12 8.23 -0.29 16.00
C GLU A 12 9.53 -0.02 15.21
N LEU A 13 10.02 -1.00 14.46
CA LEU A 13 11.19 -0.86 13.59
C LEU A 13 10.90 0.11 12.42
N ILE A 14 9.70 0.03 11.82
CA ILE A 14 9.25 0.98 10.78
C ILE A 14 9.25 2.41 11.31
N GLU A 15 8.72 2.66 12.52
CA GLU A 15 8.70 3.99 13.12
C GLU A 15 10.10 4.58 13.37
N ARG A 16 11.13 3.72 13.46
CA ARG A 16 12.53 4.11 13.62
C ARG A 16 13.29 4.25 12.30
N GLY A 17 12.68 3.88 11.17
CA GLY A 17 13.35 3.85 9.87
C GLY A 17 14.20 2.59 9.64
N GLU A 18 14.05 1.56 10.48
CA GLU A 18 14.82 0.31 10.42
C GLU A 18 14.09 -0.70 9.53
N TYR A 19 13.92 -0.37 8.25
CA TYR A 19 12.98 -1.10 7.37
C TYR A 19 13.45 -2.51 7.01
N GLU A 20 14.75 -2.73 6.76
CA GLU A 20 15.29 -4.09 6.55
C GLU A 20 15.04 -5.00 7.76
N GLU A 21 15.22 -4.47 8.98
CA GLU A 21 14.93 -5.19 10.22
C GLU A 21 13.43 -5.44 10.39
N ALA A 22 12.59 -4.47 10.02
CA ALA A 22 11.14 -4.63 10.02
C ALA A 22 10.68 -5.75 9.07
N ILE A 23 11.26 -5.82 7.86
CA ILE A 23 11.00 -6.88 6.89
C ILE A 23 11.39 -8.24 7.46
N ALA A 24 12.55 -8.34 8.12
CA ALA A 24 12.99 -9.57 8.77
C ALA A 24 12.05 -9.99 9.91
N SER A 25 11.65 -9.05 10.78
CA SER A 25 10.72 -9.31 11.88
C SER A 25 9.36 -9.80 11.38
N ALA A 26 8.76 -9.10 10.42
CA ALA A 26 7.47 -9.48 9.87
C ALA A 26 7.54 -10.82 9.12
N THR A 27 8.66 -11.09 8.42
CA THR A 27 8.90 -12.39 7.78
C THR A 27 8.96 -13.51 8.82
N GLN A 28 9.61 -13.29 9.96
CA GLN A 28 9.65 -14.27 11.03
C GLN A 28 8.23 -14.61 11.52
N GLU A 29 7.40 -13.60 11.81
CA GLU A 29 6.00 -13.81 12.22
C GLU A 29 5.20 -14.63 11.19
N ILE A 30 5.36 -14.31 9.90
CA ILE A 30 4.75 -15.08 8.81
C ILE A 30 5.24 -16.53 8.81
N THR A 31 6.54 -16.78 8.98
CA THR A 31 7.11 -18.15 8.99
C THR A 31 6.70 -18.96 10.22
N GLU A 32 6.44 -18.29 11.34
CA GLU A 32 5.95 -18.90 12.57
C GLU A 32 4.44 -19.24 12.50
N GLY A 33 3.77 -18.88 11.41
CA GLY A 33 2.40 -19.28 11.11
C GLY A 33 1.37 -18.23 11.50
N ALA A 34 1.75 -16.94 11.58
CA ALA A 34 0.78 -15.88 11.76
C ALA A 34 -0.28 -15.92 10.65
N GLU A 35 -1.54 -16.04 11.07
CA GLU A 35 -2.66 -16.21 10.14
C GLU A 35 -3.25 -14.86 9.69
N GLY A 36 -3.08 -13.82 10.51
CA GLY A 36 -3.66 -12.49 10.33
C GLY A 36 -3.01 -11.65 9.22
N PRO A 37 -3.66 -10.54 8.84
CA PRO A 37 -3.15 -9.58 7.86
C PRO A 37 -2.00 -8.71 8.37
N GLU A 38 -1.82 -8.54 9.69
CA GLU A 38 -0.89 -7.57 10.27
C GLU A 38 0.57 -7.76 9.84
N PRO A 39 1.15 -8.97 9.87
CA PRO A 39 2.55 -9.16 9.46
C PRO A 39 2.76 -8.85 7.97
N PHE A 40 1.76 -9.11 7.13
CA PHE A 40 1.82 -8.78 5.71
C PHE A 40 1.70 -7.27 5.51
N LEU A 41 0.82 -6.58 6.24
CA LEU A 41 0.71 -5.12 6.21
C LEU A 41 2.02 -4.45 6.66
N ASP A 42 2.61 -4.91 7.77
CA ASP A 42 3.85 -4.35 8.28
C ASP A 42 5.00 -4.58 7.29
N ARG A 43 5.14 -5.81 6.74
CA ARG A 43 6.16 -6.09 5.73
C ARG A 43 5.96 -5.29 4.43
N ALA A 44 4.71 -5.14 3.99
CA ALA A 44 4.37 -4.33 2.82
C ALA A 44 4.79 -2.87 3.00
N THR A 45 4.48 -2.30 4.17
CA THR A 45 4.84 -0.92 4.53
C THR A 45 6.35 -0.74 4.56
N ALA A 46 7.09 -1.68 5.15
CA ALA A 46 8.55 -1.63 5.16
C ALA A 46 9.14 -1.77 3.75
N HIS A 47 8.59 -2.63 2.89
CA HIS A 47 8.99 -2.73 1.48
C HIS A 47 8.68 -1.45 0.70
N GLU A 48 7.54 -0.80 0.92
CA GLU A 48 7.21 0.48 0.28
C GLU A 48 8.22 1.57 0.65
N LEU A 49 8.58 1.66 1.93
CA LEU A 49 9.53 2.64 2.45
C LEU A 49 10.98 2.38 1.98
N GLU A 50 11.32 1.14 1.66
CA GLU A 50 12.57 0.73 0.97
C GLU A 50 12.44 0.79 -0.56
N GLU A 51 11.39 1.40 -1.10
CA GLU A 51 11.12 1.56 -2.54
C GLU A 51 11.05 0.21 -3.31
N SER A 52 10.87 -0.89 -2.57
CA SER A 52 10.65 -2.24 -3.09
C SER A 52 9.18 -2.47 -3.45
N TYR A 53 8.66 -1.60 -4.32
CA TYR A 53 7.23 -1.46 -4.59
C TYR A 53 6.53 -2.74 -5.06
N SER A 54 7.21 -3.57 -5.86
CA SER A 54 6.62 -4.82 -6.36
C SER A 54 6.39 -5.84 -5.24
N ALA A 55 7.30 -5.92 -4.27
CA ALA A 55 7.16 -6.75 -3.08
C ALA A 55 6.08 -6.19 -2.15
N ALA A 56 6.06 -4.86 -1.95
CA ALA A 56 5.02 -4.19 -1.17
C ALA A 56 3.62 -4.50 -1.70
N ALA A 57 3.40 -4.39 -3.01
CA ALA A 57 2.10 -4.68 -3.63
C ALA A 57 1.64 -6.13 -3.39
N LEU A 58 2.55 -7.11 -3.47
CA LEU A 58 2.22 -8.51 -3.21
C LEU A 58 1.81 -8.75 -1.75
N ASP A 59 2.51 -8.13 -0.81
CA ASP A 59 2.19 -8.26 0.61
C ASP A 59 0.88 -7.54 0.97
N PHE A 60 0.60 -6.37 0.38
CA PHE A 60 -0.69 -5.70 0.55
C PHE A 60 -1.86 -6.56 0.02
N GLU A 61 -1.70 -7.19 -1.14
CA GLU A 61 -2.71 -8.10 -1.71
C GLU A 61 -2.96 -9.30 -0.79
N GLU A 62 -1.90 -9.87 -0.21
CA GLU A 62 -2.01 -10.95 0.75
C GLU A 62 -2.66 -10.50 2.06
N ALA A 63 -2.30 -9.32 2.57
CA ALA A 63 -2.93 -8.72 3.76
C ALA A 63 -4.44 -8.52 3.55
N ILE A 64 -4.85 -7.97 2.39
CA ILE A 64 -6.26 -7.84 1.99
C ILE A 64 -6.94 -9.22 2.00
N ARG A 65 -6.32 -10.23 1.38
CA ARG A 65 -6.86 -11.59 1.32
C ARG A 65 -7.04 -12.22 2.71
N ARG A 66 -6.07 -12.06 3.62
CA ARG A 66 -6.17 -12.54 5.00
C ARG A 66 -7.26 -11.80 5.78
N ASN A 67 -7.35 -10.48 5.61
CA ASN A 67 -8.35 -9.70 6.32
C ASN A 67 -9.79 -10.00 5.87
N LEU A 68 -10.01 -10.40 4.62
CA LEU A 68 -11.33 -10.88 4.18
C LEU A 68 -11.78 -12.13 4.94
N ALA A 69 -10.83 -13.00 5.32
CA ALA A 69 -11.10 -14.21 6.08
C ALA A 69 -11.25 -13.92 7.59
N GLN A 70 -10.35 -13.11 8.16
CA GLN A 70 -10.28 -12.91 9.62
C GLN A 70 -11.05 -11.70 10.13
N LYS A 71 -11.15 -10.63 9.34
CA LYS A 71 -11.84 -9.37 9.66
C LYS A 71 -11.32 -8.71 10.93
N VAL A 72 -10.00 -8.62 11.05
CA VAL A 72 -9.31 -8.08 12.25
C VAL A 72 -8.87 -6.62 12.06
N LEU A 73 -8.62 -6.19 10.82
CA LEU A 73 -8.34 -4.80 10.49
C LEU A 73 -9.54 -4.14 9.83
N ASP A 74 -9.67 -2.81 9.99
CA ASP A 74 -10.58 -2.01 9.18
C ASP A 74 -10.18 -2.17 7.70
N PRO A 75 -11.06 -2.67 6.82
CA PRO A 75 -10.76 -2.82 5.40
C PRO A 75 -10.27 -1.53 4.74
N PHE A 76 -10.71 -0.36 5.22
CA PHE A 76 -10.27 0.93 4.69
C PHE A 76 -8.77 1.16 4.88
N VAL A 77 -8.17 0.66 5.97
CA VAL A 77 -6.72 0.80 6.21
C VAL A 77 -5.90 0.09 5.13
N LEU A 78 -6.32 -1.13 4.75
CA LEU A 78 -5.64 -1.90 3.72
C LEU A 78 -5.89 -1.33 2.32
N ASP A 79 -7.10 -0.82 2.07
CA ASP A 79 -7.48 -0.17 0.83
C ASP A 79 -6.62 1.08 0.55
N ASP A 80 -6.58 1.99 1.52
CA ASP A 80 -5.85 3.26 1.42
C ASP A 80 -4.33 3.03 1.32
N ALA A 81 -3.77 2.13 2.12
CA ALA A 81 -2.35 1.79 2.08
C ALA A 81 -1.96 1.15 0.74
N TYR A 82 -2.75 0.18 0.25
CA TYR A 82 -2.48 -0.46 -1.03
C TYR A 82 -2.58 0.53 -2.20
N PHE A 83 -3.62 1.37 -2.23
CA PHE A 83 -3.76 2.39 -3.28
C PHE A 83 -2.58 3.38 -3.26
N SER A 84 -2.21 3.86 -2.07
CA SER A 84 -1.07 4.77 -1.88
C SER A 84 0.23 4.16 -2.37
N ALA A 85 0.52 2.90 -2.04
CA ALA A 85 1.71 2.21 -2.47
C ALA A 85 1.79 2.05 -4.00
N LEU A 86 0.67 1.75 -4.66
CA LEU A 86 0.63 1.68 -6.13
C LEU A 86 0.80 3.05 -6.78
N VAL A 87 0.28 4.11 -6.18
CA VAL A 87 0.51 5.49 -6.64
C VAL A 87 1.97 5.90 -6.44
N ALA A 88 2.59 5.52 -5.31
CA ALA A 88 4.01 5.73 -5.05
C ALA A 88 4.88 5.03 -6.12
N TRP A 89 4.60 3.75 -6.37
CA TRP A 89 5.25 3.01 -7.45
C TRP A 89 5.07 3.70 -8.80
N ALA A 90 3.84 4.07 -9.16
CA ALA A 90 3.56 4.75 -10.42
C ALA A 90 4.27 6.11 -10.54
N ASN A 91 4.51 6.81 -9.44
CA ASN A 91 5.26 8.06 -9.44
C ASN A 91 6.77 7.84 -9.57
N HIS A 92 7.29 6.77 -8.97
CA HIS A 92 8.68 6.35 -9.12
C HIS A 92 8.98 5.87 -10.55
N ASP A 93 8.10 5.03 -11.11
CA ASP A 93 8.17 4.55 -12.49
C ASP A 93 6.83 4.70 -13.20
N ARG A 94 6.71 5.76 -14.01
CA ARG A 94 5.50 6.06 -14.77
C ARG A 94 5.19 5.04 -15.87
N SER A 95 6.15 4.22 -16.28
CA SER A 95 5.92 3.20 -17.30
C SER A 95 5.06 2.05 -16.79
N GLU A 96 5.09 1.78 -15.48
CA GLU A 96 4.29 0.74 -14.82
C GLU A 96 2.85 1.18 -14.58
N ALA A 97 2.60 2.48 -14.50
CA ALA A 97 1.32 3.03 -14.10
C ALA A 97 0.06 2.50 -14.85
N PRO A 98 0.11 2.21 -16.18
CA PRO A 98 -1.02 1.59 -16.88
C PRO A 98 -1.38 0.18 -16.38
N SER A 99 -0.46 -0.54 -15.74
CA SER A 99 -0.69 -1.88 -15.18
C SER A 99 -1.21 -1.81 -13.73
N LEU A 100 -0.78 -0.81 -12.97
CA LEU A 100 -1.05 -0.71 -11.53
C LEU A 100 -2.50 -0.33 -11.21
N MET A 101 -3.10 0.63 -11.94
CA MET A 101 -4.48 1.03 -11.66
C MET A 101 -5.51 -0.09 -11.96
N PRO A 102 -5.38 -0.86 -13.06
CA PRO A 102 -6.15 -2.09 -13.24
C PRO A 102 -5.89 -3.13 -12.14
N ARG A 103 -4.63 -3.28 -11.69
CA ARG A 103 -4.27 -4.20 -10.61
C ARG A 103 -5.02 -3.86 -9.31
N TYR A 104 -5.04 -2.58 -8.91
CA TYR A 104 -5.84 -2.12 -7.76
C TYR A 104 -7.30 -2.58 -7.84
N ARG A 105 -7.96 -2.28 -8.97
CA ARG A 105 -9.39 -2.59 -9.16
C ARG A 105 -9.67 -4.09 -9.26
N ALA A 106 -8.68 -4.89 -9.67
CA ALA A 106 -8.81 -6.35 -9.68
C ALA A 106 -8.79 -6.92 -8.25
N THR A 107 -7.94 -6.36 -7.38
CA THR A 107 -7.85 -6.74 -5.96
C THR A 107 -9.04 -6.22 -5.14
N LEU A 108 -9.43 -4.96 -5.36
CA LEU A 108 -10.48 -4.26 -4.63
C LEU A 108 -11.50 -3.64 -5.62
N PRO A 109 -12.40 -4.45 -6.20
CA PRO A 109 -13.39 -3.96 -7.18
C PRO A 109 -14.42 -3.00 -6.58
N GLU A 110 -14.62 -3.07 -5.26
CA GLU A 110 -15.52 -2.20 -4.47
C GLU A 110 -14.73 -1.29 -3.52
N GLY A 111 -13.43 -1.12 -3.76
CA GLY A 111 -12.56 -0.31 -2.91
C GLY A 111 -12.88 1.19 -2.96
N ALA A 112 -12.48 1.91 -1.91
CA ALA A 112 -12.72 3.34 -1.73
C ALA A 112 -12.10 4.19 -2.84
N HIS A 113 -11.02 3.73 -3.47
CA HIS A 113 -10.27 4.45 -4.51
C HIS A 113 -10.53 3.97 -5.94
N VAL A 114 -11.63 3.23 -6.18
CA VAL A 114 -11.99 2.76 -7.53
C VAL A 114 -12.21 3.92 -8.48
N SER A 115 -12.86 5.00 -8.04
CA SER A 115 -13.03 6.24 -8.82
C SER A 115 -11.68 6.87 -9.17
N GLU A 116 -10.83 7.03 -8.18
CA GLU A 116 -9.53 7.69 -8.24
C GLU A 116 -8.59 6.93 -9.19
N SER A 117 -8.57 5.60 -9.11
CA SER A 117 -7.79 4.75 -10.02
C SER A 117 -8.17 4.94 -11.49
N ARG A 118 -9.45 5.19 -11.79
CA ARG A 118 -9.92 5.45 -13.17
C ARG A 118 -9.53 6.84 -13.64
N GLU A 119 -9.59 7.84 -12.76
CA GLU A 119 -9.10 9.17 -13.12
C GLU A 119 -7.59 9.19 -13.37
N TRP A 120 -6.83 8.44 -12.57
CA TRP A 120 -5.39 8.30 -12.76
C TRP A 120 -5.07 7.72 -14.15
N GLU A 121 -5.79 6.67 -14.55
CA GLU A 121 -5.64 6.08 -15.88
C GLU A 121 -5.95 7.08 -17.01
N LYS A 122 -7.02 7.87 -16.88
CA LYS A 122 -7.35 8.93 -17.84
C LYS A 122 -6.24 9.99 -17.93
N ARG A 123 -5.64 10.38 -16.81
CA ARG A 123 -4.50 11.33 -16.79
C ARG A 123 -3.28 10.78 -17.52
N LEU A 124 -2.96 9.50 -17.33
CA LEU A 124 -1.86 8.84 -18.05
C LEU A 124 -2.10 8.80 -19.56
N ARG A 125 -3.35 8.66 -19.99
CA ARG A 125 -3.76 8.69 -21.41
C ARG A 125 -3.86 10.10 -21.99
N GLY A 126 -3.68 11.15 -21.18
CA GLY A 126 -3.84 12.55 -21.60
C GLY A 126 -5.30 13.00 -21.77
N GLU A 127 -6.26 12.22 -21.26
CA GLU A 127 -7.70 12.53 -21.33
C GLU A 127 -8.15 13.49 -20.23
N LEU A 128 -7.32 13.68 -19.20
CA LEU A 128 -7.51 14.65 -18.13
C LEU A 128 -6.24 15.49 -17.95
N PRO A 129 -6.35 16.76 -17.55
CA PRO A 129 -5.20 17.59 -17.21
C PRO A 129 -4.33 16.92 -16.14
N SER A 130 -3.01 17.10 -16.25
CA SER A 130 -2.10 16.70 -15.19
C SER A 130 -2.47 17.45 -13.91
N LEU A 131 -2.28 16.81 -12.74
CA LEU A 131 -2.45 17.50 -11.46
C LEU A 131 -1.49 18.71 -11.33
N LEU A 132 -0.37 18.69 -12.05
CA LEU A 132 0.58 19.81 -12.16
C LEU A 132 0.07 20.98 -13.02
N ASP A 133 -0.92 20.77 -13.89
CA ASP A 133 -1.47 21.85 -14.72
C ASP A 133 -2.36 22.78 -13.89
N LYS A 134 -2.98 22.27 -12.82
CA LYS A 134 -3.83 23.07 -11.92
C LYS A 134 -3.03 24.07 -11.07
N THR A 135 -1.76 23.78 -10.74
CA THR A 135 -0.92 24.70 -9.95
C THR A 135 -0.31 25.83 -10.78
N ARG A 136 -0.26 25.73 -12.11
CA ARG A 136 0.22 26.81 -12.99
C ARG A 136 -0.80 27.93 -13.22
N GLY A 137 -2.07 27.73 -12.85
CA GLY A 137 -3.16 28.68 -13.09
C GLY A 137 -3.51 29.62 -11.92
N VAL A 138 -2.81 29.54 -10.78
CA VAL A 138 -3.14 30.33 -9.56
C VAL A 138 -2.19 31.52 -9.33
N ALA A 139 -1.33 31.83 -10.30
CA ALA A 139 -0.54 33.06 -10.33
C ALA A 139 -1.16 34.02 -11.35
N GLY A 140 -2.16 34.77 -10.93
CA GLY A 140 -2.82 35.82 -11.72
C GLY A 140 -3.52 36.80 -10.80
#